data_AF-A0AAJ0M2P0-F1
#
_entry.id   AF-A0AAJ0M2P0-F1
#
_cell.length_a   1.000
_cell.length_b   1.000
_cell.length_c   1.000
_cell.angle_alpha   90.00
_cell.angle_beta   90.00
_cell.angle_gamma   90.00
#
_symmetry.space_group_name_H-M   'P 1'
#
loop_
_entity.id
_entity.type
_entity.pdbx_description
1 polymer ?
#
loop_
_entity_poly.entity_id
_entity_poly.type
_entity_poly.pdbx_seq_one_letter_code
_entity_poly.pdbx_strand_id
1 'polypeptide(L)'
;MPTRPSSGHRPLIGVSTKMYFTHARTNTFITAVLSHHLLLTSDILASIDAFIIPDFVSLTSAIAAISAISSISSTITSHSHSHSNTTTITTTNNTLLVGAQDCSPSTHDFGPYTGEVSPAVLKEIGCRIVEVGHAERRRLFGETDDVVRDKVAAAVRNGLWPLICVGEEQRHIGELGSGKKGAVEVAAAEVLRQVAAALRGVEDENAEVILAYEPVWAIGAPEPASAEHVRGVVRRVRESEVVRGRKGRTRIVYGGAAGPGLWEKLEGEVDGLFLGRFAHEPEQFVKLIHEVAGLSVDRSTVKG
;
A
#
# COMPACT_ATOMS: atom_id res chain seq x y z
N MET A 1 -14.09 16.71 -19.38
CA MET A 1 -13.48 15.62 -18.59
C MET A 1 -13.29 16.14 -17.18
N PRO A 2 -13.76 15.43 -16.13
CA PRO A 2 -13.52 15.88 -14.77
C PRO A 2 -12.01 15.88 -14.54
N THR A 3 -11.49 17.05 -14.19
CA THR A 3 -10.08 17.32 -13.97
C THR A 3 -9.58 16.47 -12.81
N ARG A 4 -8.50 15.70 -13.05
CA ARG A 4 -7.74 14.94 -12.05
C ARG A 4 -7.57 15.81 -10.80
N PRO A 5 -8.13 15.45 -9.63
CA PRO A 5 -7.70 16.09 -8.40
C PRO A 5 -6.23 15.74 -8.24
N SER A 6 -5.37 16.74 -8.45
CA SER A 6 -3.95 16.58 -8.26
C SER A 6 -3.71 16.47 -6.77
N SER A 7 -3.72 15.26 -6.22
CA SER A 7 -3.16 15.06 -4.89
C SER A 7 -1.68 15.45 -4.87
N GLY A 8 -1.03 15.68 -6.03
CA GLY A 8 0.37 16.10 -6.13
C GLY A 8 1.34 14.97 -5.74
N HIS A 9 0.79 13.83 -5.32
CA HIS A 9 1.51 12.67 -4.86
C HIS A 9 1.64 11.64 -5.99
N ARG A 10 2.71 10.86 -5.92
CA ARG A 10 2.86 9.66 -6.72
C ARG A 10 1.80 8.65 -6.26
N PRO A 11 1.04 8.04 -7.17
CA PRO A 11 0.16 6.95 -6.82
C PRO A 11 0.94 5.83 -6.10
N LEU A 12 0.23 5.07 -5.28
CA LEU A 12 0.81 3.98 -4.50
C LEU A 12 0.17 2.65 -4.91
N ILE A 13 0.95 1.63 -5.24
CA ILE A 13 0.42 0.29 -5.48
C ILE A 13 1.21 -0.74 -4.69
N GLY A 14 0.53 -1.69 -4.08
CA GLY A 14 1.25 -2.81 -3.50
C GLY A 14 0.46 -4.08 -3.38
N VAL A 15 1.19 -5.13 -3.05
CA VAL A 15 0.66 -6.48 -2.88
C VAL A 15 1.12 -7.05 -1.55
N SER A 16 0.18 -7.65 -0.81
CA SER A 16 0.50 -8.50 0.35
C SER A 16 0.40 -9.96 -0.05
N THR A 17 1.46 -10.73 0.19
CA THR A 17 1.44 -12.19 -0.03
C THR A 17 0.58 -12.89 1.01
N LYS A 18 0.27 -12.21 2.13
CA LYS A 18 -0.33 -12.78 3.35
C LYS A 18 0.39 -14.09 3.71
N MET A 19 -0.36 -15.09 4.16
CA MET A 19 0.13 -16.45 4.42
C MET A 19 -0.18 -17.42 3.27
N TYR A 20 -0.19 -16.95 2.00
CA TYR A 20 -0.42 -17.81 0.83
C TYR A 20 0.87 -18.34 0.18
N PHE A 21 2.01 -17.78 0.55
CA PHE A 21 3.28 -18.03 -0.11
C PHE A 21 4.22 -18.77 0.84
N THR A 22 4.93 -19.76 0.31
CA THR A 22 6.12 -20.31 0.96
C THR A 22 7.31 -19.39 0.68
N HIS A 23 8.39 -19.53 1.45
CA HIS A 23 9.62 -18.79 1.20
C HIS A 23 10.14 -18.92 -0.26
N ALA A 24 10.15 -20.15 -0.79
CA ALA A 24 10.55 -20.40 -2.17
C ALA A 24 9.62 -19.67 -3.17
N ARG A 25 8.30 -19.73 -2.95
CA ARG A 25 7.34 -19.02 -3.81
C ARG A 25 7.50 -17.51 -3.74
N THR A 26 7.75 -16.95 -2.55
CA THR A 26 8.02 -15.52 -2.37
C THR A 26 9.26 -15.08 -3.16
N ASN A 27 10.35 -15.83 -3.08
CA ASN A 27 11.57 -15.51 -3.84
C ASN A 27 11.34 -15.62 -5.36
N THR A 28 10.62 -16.64 -5.82
CA THR A 28 10.26 -16.78 -7.25
C THR A 28 9.38 -15.62 -7.71
N PHE A 29 8.36 -15.25 -6.95
CA PHE A 29 7.47 -14.13 -7.27
C PHE A 29 8.24 -12.82 -7.38
N ILE A 30 9.07 -12.49 -6.38
CA ILE A 30 9.87 -11.27 -6.37
C ILE A 30 10.84 -11.26 -7.56
N THR A 31 11.52 -12.37 -7.83
CA THR A 31 12.43 -12.49 -8.98
C THR A 31 11.69 -12.27 -10.30
N ALA A 32 10.50 -12.86 -10.45
CA ALA A 32 9.68 -12.72 -11.66
C ALA A 32 9.18 -11.28 -11.86
N VAL A 33 8.69 -10.62 -10.80
CA VAL A 33 8.33 -9.20 -10.80
C VAL A 33 9.53 -8.37 -11.23
N LEU A 34 10.67 -8.53 -10.55
CA LEU A 34 11.87 -7.74 -10.80
C LEU A 34 12.50 -7.97 -12.17
N SER A 35 12.39 -9.17 -12.73
CA SER A 35 12.90 -9.52 -14.06
C SER A 35 11.96 -9.10 -15.18
N HIS A 36 10.76 -8.62 -14.85
CA HIS A 36 9.83 -8.17 -15.86
C HIS A 36 10.36 -6.88 -16.50
N HIS A 37 10.74 -6.98 -17.78
CA HIS A 37 11.33 -5.88 -18.57
C HIS A 37 10.60 -4.54 -18.44
N LEU A 38 9.29 -4.60 -18.22
CA LEU A 38 8.43 -3.44 -18.05
C LEU A 38 8.59 -2.72 -16.69
N LEU A 39 9.00 -3.36 -15.59
CA LEU A 39 9.06 -2.72 -14.26
C LEU A 39 10.26 -1.79 -14.04
N LEU A 40 11.19 -1.73 -15.00
CA LEU A 40 12.48 -1.09 -14.82
C LEU A 40 12.71 0.12 -15.75
N THR A 41 11.66 0.69 -16.34
CA THR A 41 11.84 1.97 -17.04
C THR A 41 11.92 3.12 -16.03
N SER A 42 12.80 4.09 -16.29
CA SER A 42 12.95 5.30 -15.46
C SER A 42 11.62 6.02 -15.24
N ASP A 43 10.74 5.96 -16.22
CA ASP A 43 9.46 6.67 -16.24
C ASP A 43 8.44 6.07 -15.24
N ILE A 44 8.46 4.75 -15.04
CA ILE A 44 7.63 4.10 -14.02
C ILE A 44 8.19 4.41 -12.64
N LEU A 45 9.50 4.22 -12.47
CA LEU A 45 10.19 4.44 -11.20
C LEU A 45 10.14 5.91 -10.74
N ALA A 46 9.85 6.86 -11.62
CA ALA A 46 9.62 8.25 -11.28
C ALA A 46 8.13 8.58 -11.01
N SER A 47 7.19 7.80 -11.54
CA SER A 47 5.76 8.15 -11.56
C SER A 47 4.95 7.50 -10.45
N ILE A 48 5.35 6.34 -9.92
CA ILE A 48 4.56 5.56 -8.96
C ILE A 48 5.41 4.99 -7.83
N ASP A 49 4.89 4.95 -6.61
CA ASP A 49 5.48 4.13 -5.54
C ASP A 49 4.87 2.73 -5.60
N ALA A 50 5.70 1.70 -5.78
CA ALA A 50 5.26 0.30 -5.71
C ALA A 50 5.79 -0.36 -4.43
N PHE A 51 5.07 -1.32 -3.84
CA PHE A 51 5.56 -2.08 -2.69
C PHE A 51 5.11 -3.54 -2.64
N ILE A 52 5.89 -4.39 -1.96
CA ILE A 52 5.55 -5.79 -1.67
C ILE A 52 5.61 -6.00 -0.15
N ILE A 53 4.61 -6.70 0.39
CA ILE A 53 4.56 -7.16 1.78
C ILE A 53 4.63 -8.69 1.81
N PRO A 54 5.83 -9.30 1.93
CA PRO A 54 5.98 -10.74 2.12
C PRO A 54 5.68 -11.15 3.57
N ASP A 55 5.69 -12.45 3.84
CA ASP A 55 5.71 -12.96 5.22
C ASP A 55 7.04 -12.64 5.92
N PHE A 56 7.06 -12.71 7.26
CA PHE A 56 8.26 -12.39 8.07
C PHE A 56 9.47 -13.30 7.78
N VAL A 57 9.25 -14.56 7.40
CA VAL A 57 10.35 -15.51 7.11
C VAL A 57 11.05 -15.15 5.79
N SER A 58 10.32 -14.55 4.85
CA SER A 58 10.82 -14.16 3.54
C SER A 58 11.25 -12.68 3.44
N LEU A 59 11.12 -11.92 4.52
CA LEU A 59 11.32 -10.47 4.52
C LEU A 59 12.75 -10.07 4.16
N THR A 60 13.75 -10.73 4.75
CA THR A 60 15.17 -10.39 4.50
C THR A 60 15.63 -10.79 3.10
N SER A 61 15.18 -11.92 2.57
CA SER A 61 15.49 -12.33 1.18
C SER A 61 14.82 -11.41 0.17
N ALA A 62 13.57 -10.98 0.44
CA ALA A 62 12.87 -10.00 -0.37
C ALA A 62 13.63 -8.67 -0.45
N ILE A 63 14.07 -8.15 0.70
CA ILE A 63 14.82 -6.88 0.76
C ILE A 63 16.16 -7.01 0.05
N ALA A 64 16.89 -8.12 0.24
CA ALA A 64 18.15 -8.36 -0.44
C ALA A 64 18.00 -8.39 -1.97
N ALA A 65 16.99 -9.10 -2.48
CA ALA A 65 16.71 -9.20 -3.92
C ALA A 65 16.37 -7.84 -4.53
N ILE A 66 15.52 -7.06 -3.86
CA ILE A 66 15.09 -5.74 -4.31
C ILE A 66 16.25 -4.73 -4.30
N SER A 67 17.06 -4.73 -3.22
CA SER A 67 18.20 -3.81 -3.07
C SER A 67 19.33 -4.07 -4.07
N ALA A 68 19.51 -5.33 -4.48
CA ALA A 68 20.51 -5.70 -5.48
C ALA A 68 20.25 -5.03 -6.84
N ILE A 69 18.98 -4.82 -7.21
CA ILE A 69 18.60 -4.24 -8.50
C ILE A 69 18.73 -2.72 -8.51
N SER A 70 18.44 -2.05 -7.39
CA SER A 70 18.68 -0.61 -7.24
C SER A 70 20.15 -0.27 -7.52
N SER A 71 21.06 -1.11 -7.02
CA SER A 71 22.51 -0.94 -7.15
C SER A 71 23.03 -1.12 -8.59
N ILE A 72 22.34 -1.94 -9.40
CA ILE A 72 22.67 -2.15 -10.81
C ILE A 72 22.22 -0.94 -11.65
N SER A 73 21.04 -0.38 -11.39
CA SER A 73 20.54 0.83 -12.09
C SER A 73 21.36 2.09 -11.84
N SER A 74 22.04 2.20 -10.69
CA SER A 74 22.98 3.30 -10.42
C SER A 74 24.33 3.16 -11.14
N THR A 75 24.66 1.98 -11.67
CA THR A 75 25.99 1.66 -12.22
C THR A 75 26.05 1.73 -13.75
N ILE A 76 24.90 1.77 -14.46
CA ILE A 76 24.86 1.93 -15.91
C ILE A 76 25.20 3.38 -16.29
N THR A 77 26.49 3.69 -16.33
CA THR A 77 27.05 4.91 -16.93
C THR A 77 27.49 4.56 -18.35
N SER A 78 26.75 4.98 -19.37
CA SER A 78 27.13 4.74 -20.75
C SER A 78 28.39 5.54 -21.12
N HIS A 79 29.45 4.85 -21.52
CA HIS A 79 30.59 5.48 -22.19
C HIS A 79 30.28 5.57 -23.69
N SER A 80 29.89 6.74 -24.18
CA SER A 80 29.87 6.99 -25.63
C SER A 80 31.28 7.34 -26.12
N HIS A 81 31.79 6.57 -27.07
CA HIS A 81 32.98 6.94 -27.85
C HIS A 81 32.59 7.98 -28.91
N SER A 82 32.51 9.24 -28.50
CA SER A 82 32.86 10.44 -29.30
C SER A 82 32.29 11.71 -28.66
N HIS A 83 33.17 12.67 -28.41
CA HIS A 83 32.92 14.07 -28.03
C HIS A 83 32.12 14.33 -26.73
N SER A 84 32.89 14.54 -25.66
CA SER A 84 32.66 15.42 -24.51
C SER A 84 31.25 16.02 -24.36
N ASN A 85 30.35 15.27 -23.74
CA ASN A 85 29.34 15.78 -22.82
C ASN A 85 28.91 14.64 -21.91
N THR A 86 29.46 14.60 -20.69
CA THR A 86 29.05 13.67 -19.64
C THR A 86 27.69 14.13 -19.11
N THR A 87 26.61 13.56 -19.61
CA THR A 87 25.29 13.74 -18.99
C THR A 87 25.19 12.80 -17.80
N THR A 88 25.38 13.33 -16.59
CA THR A 88 25.05 12.60 -15.36
C THR A 88 23.54 12.43 -15.28
N ILE A 89 23.02 11.27 -15.70
CA ILE A 89 21.65 10.89 -15.37
C ILE A 89 21.67 10.40 -13.93
N THR A 90 21.19 11.23 -13.00
CA THR A 90 20.93 10.79 -11.63
C THR A 90 19.69 9.91 -11.67
N THR A 91 19.85 8.58 -11.69
CA THR A 91 18.74 7.64 -11.52
C THR A 91 18.22 7.77 -10.09
N THR A 92 17.01 8.30 -9.95
CA THR A 92 16.37 8.43 -8.64
C THR A 92 15.98 7.05 -8.13
N ASN A 93 16.75 6.56 -7.16
CA ASN A 93 16.47 5.35 -6.41
C ASN A 93 15.05 5.38 -5.83
N ASN A 94 14.17 4.51 -6.35
CA ASN A 94 13.20 3.76 -5.54
C ASN A 94 12.59 2.62 -6.36
N THR A 95 13.39 1.58 -6.54
CA THR A 95 12.94 0.29 -7.06
C THR A 95 12.19 -0.43 -5.94
N LEU A 96 10.85 -0.38 -5.94
CA LEU A 96 9.97 -1.24 -5.15
C LEU A 96 10.23 -1.26 -3.62
N LEU A 97 9.34 -0.66 -2.83
CA LEU A 97 9.45 -0.68 -1.37
C LEU A 97 9.11 -2.09 -0.80
N VAL A 98 9.67 -2.41 0.36
CA VAL A 98 9.27 -3.60 1.13
C VAL A 98 8.51 -3.16 2.38
N GLY A 99 7.41 -3.85 2.69
CA GLY A 99 6.71 -3.71 3.96
C GLY A 99 6.58 -5.02 4.73
N ALA A 100 6.14 -4.93 5.98
CA ALA A 100 5.83 -6.07 6.83
C ALA A 100 4.33 -6.19 7.09
N GLN A 101 3.85 -7.41 7.36
CA GLN A 101 2.41 -7.71 7.55
C GLN A 101 1.87 -7.29 8.92
N ASP A 102 2.77 -7.05 9.88
CA ASP A 102 2.44 -6.65 11.23
C ASP A 102 3.66 -6.07 11.97
N CYS A 103 3.46 -5.51 13.16
CA CYS A 103 4.52 -5.24 14.13
C CYS A 103 4.00 -5.28 15.56
N SER A 104 4.94 -5.28 16.52
CA SER A 104 4.64 -5.23 17.94
C SER A 104 3.91 -3.93 18.33
N PRO A 105 2.86 -3.99 19.19
CA PRO A 105 2.23 -2.80 19.78
C PRO A 105 3.04 -2.21 20.95
N SER A 106 4.21 -2.75 21.27
CA SER A 106 4.97 -2.33 22.45
C SER A 106 5.39 -0.86 22.39
N THR A 107 5.28 -0.17 23.54
CA THR A 107 5.84 1.18 23.73
C THR A 107 7.36 1.20 23.75
N HIS A 108 7.99 0.04 24.01
CA HIS A 108 9.44 -0.16 23.97
C HIS A 108 9.82 -0.94 22.71
N ASP A 109 10.90 -0.52 22.05
CA ASP A 109 11.34 -1.16 20.81
C ASP A 109 11.97 -2.55 21.05
N PHE A 110 12.42 -2.85 22.28
CA PHE A 110 13.00 -4.14 22.67
C PHE A 110 12.51 -4.55 24.06
N GLY A 111 12.28 -5.85 24.28
CA GLY A 111 11.80 -6.35 25.55
C GLY A 111 11.36 -7.82 25.50
N PRO A 112 10.74 -8.34 26.58
CA PRO A 112 10.34 -9.74 26.72
C PRO A 112 9.04 -10.04 25.95
N TYR A 113 9.02 -9.76 24.65
CA TYR A 113 7.87 -9.93 23.74
C TYR A 113 8.10 -11.10 22.78
N THR A 114 8.22 -12.32 23.31
CA THR A 114 8.54 -13.51 22.52
C THR A 114 7.55 -13.70 21.37
N GLY A 115 8.06 -13.76 20.13
CA GLY A 115 7.27 -13.96 18.91
C GLY A 115 6.80 -12.68 18.22
N GLU A 116 6.91 -11.52 18.87
CA GLU A 116 6.62 -10.22 18.27
C GLU A 116 7.81 -9.71 17.45
N VAL A 117 7.53 -8.84 16.47
CA VAL A 117 8.56 -8.20 15.64
C VAL A 117 8.56 -6.69 15.88
N SER A 118 9.70 -6.17 16.31
CA SER A 118 9.86 -4.74 16.61
C SER A 118 9.86 -3.88 15.35
N PRO A 119 9.14 -2.75 15.33
CA PRO A 119 9.27 -1.74 14.27
C PRO A 119 10.71 -1.25 14.05
N ALA A 120 11.52 -1.16 15.11
CA ALA A 120 12.93 -0.77 14.98
C ALA A 120 13.72 -1.78 14.14
N VAL A 121 13.48 -3.08 14.37
CA VAL A 121 14.13 -4.16 13.60
C VAL A 121 13.65 -4.17 12.16
N LEU A 122 12.34 -3.98 11.93
CA LEU A 122 11.79 -3.86 10.57
C LEU A 122 12.44 -2.69 9.81
N LYS A 123 12.62 -1.56 10.49
CA LYS A 123 13.30 -0.39 9.93
C LYS A 123 14.76 -0.69 9.60
N GLU A 124 15.48 -1.31 10.52
CA GLU A 124 16.90 -1.67 10.40
C GLU A 124 17.16 -2.53 9.16
N ILE A 125 16.34 -3.57 8.95
CA ILE A 125 16.52 -4.48 7.81
C ILE A 125 16.08 -3.89 6.47
N GLY A 126 15.44 -2.72 6.44
CA GLY A 126 15.12 -2.00 5.21
C GLY A 126 13.63 -1.88 4.87
N CYS A 127 12.70 -2.28 5.75
CA CYS A 127 11.28 -2.02 5.51
C CYS A 127 11.00 -0.51 5.51
N ARG A 128 10.05 -0.11 4.65
CA ARG A 128 9.50 1.24 4.62
C ARG A 128 8.09 1.31 5.16
N ILE A 129 7.31 0.25 4.94
CA ILE A 129 5.88 0.18 5.26
C ILE A 129 5.66 -0.90 6.32
N VAL A 130 4.65 -0.72 7.17
CA VAL A 130 4.13 -1.81 8.00
C VAL A 130 2.61 -1.77 8.00
N GLU A 131 2.00 -2.89 7.61
CA GLU A 131 0.56 -3.11 7.66
C GLU A 131 0.11 -3.29 9.11
N VAL A 132 -0.96 -2.60 9.51
CA VAL A 132 -1.50 -2.65 10.87
C VAL A 132 -3.02 -2.64 10.84
N GLY A 133 -3.65 -3.40 11.75
CA GLY A 133 -5.11 -3.42 11.88
C GLY A 133 -5.84 -4.09 10.71
N HIS A 134 -5.16 -4.94 9.93
CA HIS A 134 -5.80 -5.71 8.86
C HIS A 134 -6.97 -6.54 9.40
N ALA A 135 -8.05 -6.66 8.63
CA ALA A 135 -9.32 -7.28 9.10
C ALA A 135 -9.14 -8.71 9.63
N GLU A 136 -8.23 -9.50 9.03
CA GLU A 136 -7.88 -10.83 9.51
C GLU A 136 -7.23 -10.78 10.91
N ARG A 137 -6.39 -9.77 11.20
CA ARG A 137 -5.75 -9.62 12.51
C ARG A 137 -6.76 -9.23 13.58
N ARG A 138 -7.64 -8.28 13.28
CA ARG A 138 -8.76 -7.89 14.15
C ARG A 138 -9.63 -9.09 14.49
N ARG A 139 -10.06 -9.85 13.47
CA ARG A 139 -10.97 -10.99 13.64
C ARG A 139 -10.33 -12.21 14.32
N LEU A 140 -9.10 -12.57 13.94
CA LEU A 140 -8.47 -13.84 14.35
C LEU A 140 -7.57 -13.68 15.58
N PHE A 141 -6.99 -12.50 15.79
CA PHE A 141 -6.04 -12.22 16.86
C PHE A 141 -6.55 -11.16 17.85
N GLY A 142 -7.77 -10.66 17.66
CA GLY A 142 -8.45 -9.77 18.61
C GLY A 142 -7.87 -8.36 18.67
N GLU A 143 -7.25 -7.87 17.59
CA GLU A 143 -6.71 -6.51 17.58
C GLU A 143 -7.82 -5.46 17.65
N THR A 144 -7.79 -4.67 18.73
CA THR A 144 -8.68 -3.54 18.94
C THR A 144 -8.10 -2.27 18.34
N ASP A 145 -8.90 -1.20 18.29
CA ASP A 145 -8.40 0.10 17.84
C ASP A 145 -7.28 0.65 18.75
N ASP A 146 -7.23 0.26 20.02
CA ASP A 146 -6.13 0.62 20.91
C ASP A 146 -4.84 -0.13 20.58
N VAL A 147 -4.94 -1.42 20.22
CA VAL A 147 -3.78 -2.19 19.73
C VAL A 147 -3.26 -1.57 18.43
N VAL A 148 -4.16 -1.22 17.50
CA VAL A 148 -3.78 -0.60 16.23
C VAL A 148 -3.14 0.77 16.45
N ARG A 149 -3.71 1.61 17.34
CA ARG A 149 -3.10 2.88 17.76
C ARG A 149 -1.67 2.68 18.24
N ASP A 150 -1.44 1.70 19.11
CA ASP A 150 -0.11 1.47 19.68
C ASP A 150 0.89 1.01 18.62
N LYS A 151 0.46 0.16 17.68
CA LYS A 151 1.28 -0.23 16.51
C LYS A 151 1.61 0.94 15.59
N VAL A 152 0.62 1.81 15.33
CA VAL A 152 0.82 3.04 14.54
C VAL A 152 1.85 3.94 15.21
N ALA A 153 1.72 4.18 16.52
CA ALA A 153 2.66 5.00 17.27
C ALA A 153 4.08 4.39 17.23
N ALA A 154 4.21 3.07 17.41
CA ALA A 154 5.49 2.38 17.36
C ALA A 154 6.13 2.40 15.95
N ALA A 155 5.33 2.25 14.89
CA ALA A 155 5.78 2.38 13.51
C ALA A 155 6.29 3.80 13.21
N VAL A 156 5.52 4.82 13.58
CA VAL A 156 5.87 6.22 13.34
C VAL A 156 7.13 6.63 14.10
N ARG A 157 7.25 6.26 15.39
CA ARG A 157 8.44 6.53 16.20
C ARG A 157 9.73 5.98 15.57
N ASN A 158 9.62 4.86 14.85
CA ASN A 158 10.74 4.21 14.16
C ASN A 158 10.88 4.63 12.68
N GLY A 159 10.14 5.65 12.24
CA GLY A 159 10.24 6.20 10.89
C GLY A 159 9.76 5.25 9.78
N LEU A 160 8.84 4.34 10.10
CA LEU A 160 8.09 3.53 9.14
C LEU A 160 6.78 4.25 8.75
N TRP A 161 6.26 3.93 7.57
CA TRP A 161 4.94 4.37 7.12
C TRP A 161 3.91 3.33 7.54
N PRO A 162 3.05 3.61 8.54
CA PRO A 162 1.96 2.70 8.85
C PRO A 162 0.96 2.67 7.69
N LEU A 163 0.67 1.47 7.19
CA LEU A 163 -0.45 1.16 6.32
C LEU A 163 -1.59 0.65 7.21
N ILE A 164 -2.50 1.56 7.53
CA ILE A 164 -3.59 1.36 8.49
C ILE A 164 -4.81 0.85 7.74
N CYS A 165 -5.16 -0.41 7.96
CA CYS A 165 -6.35 -1.02 7.38
C CYS A 165 -7.59 -0.57 8.17
N VAL A 166 -8.58 -0.03 7.44
CA VAL A 166 -9.82 0.52 8.00
C VAL A 166 -11.00 0.15 7.12
N GLY A 167 -12.18 -0.01 7.71
CA GLY A 167 -13.36 -0.42 6.98
C GLY A 167 -14.55 -0.76 7.84
N GLU A 168 -15.75 -0.58 7.30
CA GLU A 168 -16.98 -0.98 7.95
C GLU A 168 -17.20 -2.49 7.85
N GLU A 169 -17.62 -3.11 8.97
CA GLU A 169 -17.83 -4.56 9.06
C GLU A 169 -19.12 -5.04 8.38
N GLN A 170 -20.14 -4.19 8.37
CA GLN A 170 -21.47 -4.54 7.88
C GLN A 170 -21.82 -3.72 6.65
N ARG A 171 -22.48 -4.38 5.68
CA ARG A 171 -23.05 -3.68 4.55
C ARG A 171 -24.29 -2.93 5.00
N HIS A 172 -24.22 -1.60 5.07
CA HIS A 172 -25.39 -0.78 5.34
C HIS A 172 -26.26 -0.66 4.08
N ILE A 173 -27.50 -1.15 4.15
CA ILE A 173 -28.48 -1.03 3.06
C ILE A 173 -29.50 0.04 3.45
N GLY A 174 -29.06 1.31 3.51
CA GLY A 174 -29.92 2.49 3.64
C GLY A 174 -31.15 2.33 4.55
N GLU A 175 -30.98 1.90 5.80
CA GLU A 175 -32.09 1.52 6.70
C GLU A 175 -32.92 2.71 7.25
N LEU A 176 -32.64 3.94 6.80
CA LEU A 176 -33.26 5.17 7.32
C LEU A 176 -33.89 6.05 6.22
N GLY A 177 -34.42 5.46 5.15
CA GLY A 177 -35.12 6.20 4.08
C GLY A 177 -34.24 7.14 3.25
N SER A 178 -32.93 7.20 3.53
CA SER A 178 -31.91 8.05 2.89
C SER A 178 -31.18 7.37 1.72
N GLY A 179 -31.52 6.11 1.39
CA GLY A 179 -31.00 5.37 0.24
C GLY A 179 -29.49 5.12 0.29
N LYS A 180 -28.86 4.99 -0.88
CA LYS A 180 -27.41 4.74 -1.02
C LYS A 180 -26.53 5.78 -0.34
N LYS A 181 -26.99 7.03 -0.21
CA LYS A 181 -26.24 8.09 0.48
C LYS A 181 -26.05 7.71 1.95
N GLY A 182 -27.14 7.37 2.64
CA GLY A 182 -27.10 7.01 4.06
C GLY A 182 -26.13 5.87 4.37
N ALA A 183 -26.00 4.89 3.47
CA ALA A 183 -25.02 3.80 3.60
C ALA A 183 -23.57 4.30 3.58
N VAL A 184 -23.23 5.24 2.69
CA VAL A 184 -21.90 5.86 2.60
C VAL A 184 -21.62 6.71 3.83
N GLU A 185 -22.61 7.46 4.34
CA GLU A 185 -22.46 8.25 5.56
C GLU A 185 -22.08 7.38 6.77
N VAL A 186 -22.79 6.27 6.98
CA VAL A 186 -22.53 5.36 8.12
C VAL A 186 -21.17 4.67 7.96
N ALA A 187 -20.86 4.17 6.76
CA ALA A 187 -19.56 3.56 6.48
C ALA A 187 -18.41 4.55 6.71
N ALA A 188 -18.53 5.78 6.22
CA ALA A 188 -17.53 6.82 6.44
C ALA A 188 -17.38 7.18 7.92
N ALA A 189 -18.47 7.23 8.69
CA ALA A 189 -18.40 7.49 10.13
C ALA A 189 -17.61 6.41 10.89
N GLU A 190 -17.85 5.13 10.57
CA GLU A 190 -17.12 4.01 11.17
C GLU A 190 -15.63 4.04 10.78
N VAL A 191 -15.33 4.26 9.50
CA VAL A 191 -13.94 4.42 9.03
C VAL A 191 -13.25 5.59 9.74
N LEU A 192 -13.92 6.74 9.85
CA LEU A 192 -13.36 7.91 10.53
C LEU A 192 -13.12 7.68 12.01
N ARG A 193 -13.99 6.92 12.68
CA ARG A 193 -13.80 6.49 14.08
C ARG A 193 -12.52 5.65 14.22
N GLN A 194 -12.30 4.69 13.33
CA GLN A 194 -11.10 3.85 13.30
C GLN A 194 -9.84 4.67 13.00
N VAL A 195 -9.89 5.56 12.00
CA VAL A 195 -8.77 6.46 11.64
C VAL A 195 -8.40 7.39 12.80
N ALA A 196 -9.38 8.04 13.42
CA ALA A 196 -9.15 8.90 14.58
C ALA A 196 -8.59 8.12 15.76
N ALA A 197 -9.06 6.89 15.98
CA ALA A 197 -8.53 6.05 17.04
C ALA A 197 -7.07 5.66 16.78
N ALA A 198 -6.75 5.21 15.57
CA ALA A 198 -5.41 4.76 15.17
C ALA A 198 -4.37 5.90 15.18
N LEU A 199 -4.77 7.13 14.85
CA LEU A 199 -3.88 8.29 14.80
C LEU A 199 -3.77 9.04 16.14
N ARG A 200 -4.50 8.61 17.16
CA ARG A 200 -4.49 9.25 18.48
C ARG A 200 -3.11 9.12 19.13
N GLY A 201 -2.49 10.27 19.45
CA GLY A 201 -1.21 10.30 20.14
C GLY A 201 0.01 10.04 19.24
N VAL A 202 -0.14 10.10 17.91
CA VAL A 202 1.00 10.08 17.00
C VAL A 202 1.81 11.37 17.16
N GLU A 203 3.04 11.26 17.67
CA GLU A 203 3.87 12.41 18.05
C GLU A 203 4.52 13.13 16.86
N ASP A 204 4.91 12.40 15.82
CA ASP A 204 5.45 13.00 14.60
C ASP A 204 4.30 13.40 13.65
N GLU A 205 3.93 14.68 13.72
CA GLU A 205 2.89 15.25 12.87
C GLU A 205 3.25 15.21 11.37
N ASN A 206 4.52 15.08 11.00
CA ASN A 206 4.99 14.99 9.61
C ASN A 206 5.02 13.56 9.07
N ALA A 207 4.78 12.57 9.93
CA ALA A 207 4.81 11.18 9.55
C ALA A 207 3.85 10.90 8.40
N GLU A 208 4.36 10.14 7.43
CA GLU A 208 3.57 9.67 6.31
C GLU A 208 2.74 8.45 6.72
N VAL A 209 1.44 8.51 6.43
CA VAL A 209 0.45 7.48 6.76
C VAL A 209 -0.25 7.03 5.49
N ILE A 210 -0.49 5.73 5.38
CA ILE A 210 -1.31 5.14 4.32
C ILE A 210 -2.58 4.60 4.97
N LEU A 211 -3.75 4.99 4.49
CA LEU A 211 -5.04 4.43 4.88
C LEU A 211 -5.46 3.43 3.81
N ALA A 212 -5.53 2.15 4.17
CA ALA A 212 -6.06 1.11 3.30
C ALA A 212 -7.54 0.92 3.61
N TYR A 213 -8.41 1.46 2.75
CA TYR A 213 -9.84 1.30 2.90
C TYR A 213 -10.30 -0.05 2.34
N GLU A 214 -10.83 -0.89 3.23
CA GLU A 214 -11.25 -2.26 2.99
C GLU A 214 -12.69 -2.46 3.47
N PRO A 215 -13.71 -2.37 2.61
CA PRO A 215 -15.08 -2.71 3.01
C PRO A 215 -15.13 -4.18 3.48
N VAL A 216 -15.11 -4.41 4.79
CA VAL A 216 -14.81 -5.74 5.37
C VAL A 216 -15.90 -6.74 5.00
N TRP A 217 -17.15 -6.28 4.92
CA TRP A 217 -18.29 -7.08 4.44
C TRP A 217 -18.14 -7.60 3.01
N ALA A 218 -17.30 -6.98 2.18
CA ALA A 218 -17.05 -7.39 0.80
C ALA A 218 -15.86 -8.36 0.68
N ILE A 219 -15.09 -8.59 1.75
CA ILE A 219 -13.94 -9.49 1.72
C ILE A 219 -14.42 -10.93 1.55
N GLY A 220 -14.13 -11.53 0.40
CA GLY A 220 -14.57 -12.88 0.06
C GLY A 220 -16.05 -12.98 -0.36
N ALA A 221 -16.75 -11.86 -0.47
CA ALA A 221 -18.10 -11.82 -0.99
C ALA A 221 -18.11 -12.12 -2.51
N PRO A 222 -19.23 -12.63 -3.07
CA PRO A 222 -19.36 -12.88 -4.51
C PRO A 222 -19.19 -11.63 -5.37
N GLU A 223 -19.59 -10.47 -4.82
CA GLU A 223 -19.49 -9.18 -5.49
C GLU A 223 -18.63 -8.22 -4.64
N PRO A 224 -17.69 -7.48 -5.27
CA PRO A 224 -16.95 -6.44 -4.58
C PRO A 224 -17.87 -5.25 -4.24
N ALA A 225 -17.41 -4.39 -3.34
CA ALA A 225 -18.07 -3.11 -3.11
C ALA A 225 -18.12 -2.30 -4.43
N SER A 226 -19.26 -1.67 -4.70
CA SER A 226 -19.40 -0.85 -5.90
C SER A 226 -18.42 0.33 -5.88
N ALA A 227 -17.90 0.72 -7.04
CA ALA A 227 -17.00 1.86 -7.13
C ALA A 227 -17.66 3.17 -6.64
N GLU A 228 -18.98 3.33 -6.82
CA GLU A 228 -19.74 4.46 -6.27
C GLU A 228 -19.65 4.54 -4.74
N HIS A 229 -19.82 3.40 -4.06
CA HIS A 229 -19.68 3.28 -2.60
C HIS A 229 -18.27 3.64 -2.15
N VAL A 230 -17.26 3.02 -2.76
CA VAL A 230 -15.84 3.23 -2.41
C VAL A 230 -15.46 4.70 -2.56
N ARG A 231 -15.79 5.31 -3.71
CA ARG A 231 -15.53 6.75 -3.95
C ARG A 231 -16.24 7.63 -2.93
N GLY A 232 -17.49 7.32 -2.60
CA GLY A 232 -18.26 8.06 -1.60
C GLY A 232 -17.61 8.05 -0.22
N VAL A 233 -17.19 6.88 0.26
CA VAL A 233 -16.55 6.72 1.58
C VAL A 233 -15.18 7.40 1.58
N VAL A 234 -14.33 7.12 0.58
CA VAL A 234 -12.98 7.71 0.49
C VAL A 234 -13.03 9.22 0.42
N ARG A 235 -13.96 9.80 -0.34
CA ARG A 235 -14.13 11.26 -0.41
C ARG A 235 -14.42 11.86 0.95
N ARG A 236 -15.34 11.26 1.71
CA ARG A 236 -15.69 11.73 3.07
C ARG A 236 -14.54 11.58 4.05
N VAL A 237 -13.78 10.49 3.95
CA VAL A 237 -12.57 10.31 4.76
C VAL A 237 -11.54 11.38 4.43
N ARG A 238 -11.29 11.65 3.14
CA ARG A 238 -10.36 12.68 2.69
C ARG A 238 -10.77 14.10 3.08
N GLU A 239 -12.07 14.39 3.08
CA GLU A 239 -12.63 15.70 3.45
C GLU A 239 -12.69 15.93 4.97
N SER A 240 -12.49 14.90 5.79
CA SER A 240 -12.55 15.02 7.24
C SER A 240 -11.38 15.80 7.84
N GLU A 241 -11.63 16.45 8.99
CA GLU A 241 -10.59 17.18 9.75
C GLU A 241 -9.45 16.27 10.22
N VAL A 242 -9.71 15.00 10.51
CA VAL A 242 -8.65 14.06 10.94
C VAL A 242 -7.63 13.79 9.82
N VAL A 243 -8.04 13.89 8.55
CA VAL A 243 -7.14 13.78 7.39
C VAL A 243 -6.61 15.14 6.96
N ARG A 244 -7.49 16.14 6.78
CA ARG A 244 -7.10 17.49 6.31
C ARG A 244 -6.23 18.25 7.30
N GLY A 245 -6.38 17.98 8.59
CA GLY A 245 -5.62 18.63 9.67
C GLY A 245 -4.20 18.08 9.84
N ARG A 246 -3.84 16.98 9.17
CA ARG A 246 -2.48 16.43 9.24
C ARG A 246 -1.49 17.28 8.45
N LYS A 247 -0.30 17.47 9.01
CA LYS A 247 0.86 18.05 8.31
C LYS A 247 1.54 17.01 7.43
N GLY A 248 1.70 15.81 7.97
CA GLY A 248 2.28 14.65 7.30
C GLY A 248 1.37 14.11 6.22
N ARG A 249 1.99 13.49 5.22
CA ARG A 249 1.27 12.99 4.04
C ARG A 249 0.29 11.90 4.44
N THR A 250 -0.93 11.96 3.90
CA THR A 250 -1.90 10.86 3.98
C THR A 250 -2.28 10.40 2.59
N ARG A 251 -1.98 9.14 2.27
CA ARG A 251 -2.42 8.47 1.05
C ARG A 251 -3.55 7.51 1.38
N ILE A 252 -4.63 7.54 0.63
CA ILE A 252 -5.77 6.62 0.81
C ILE A 252 -5.78 5.63 -0.35
N VAL A 253 -5.49 4.36 -0.08
CA VAL A 253 -5.52 3.28 -1.07
C VAL A 253 -6.76 2.42 -0.89
N TYR A 254 -7.26 1.83 -1.96
CA TYR A 254 -8.31 0.82 -1.87
C TYR A 254 -7.69 -0.56 -1.63
N GLY A 255 -8.06 -1.19 -0.51
CA GLY A 255 -7.55 -2.48 -0.06
C GLY A 255 -8.46 -3.68 -0.37
N GLY A 256 -9.64 -3.44 -0.95
CA GLY A 256 -10.67 -4.45 -1.12
C GLY A 256 -10.45 -5.41 -2.30
N ALA A 257 -11.47 -6.21 -2.59
CA ALA A 257 -11.44 -7.14 -3.72
C ALA A 257 -11.23 -6.38 -5.04
N ALA A 258 -10.32 -6.91 -5.87
CA ALA A 258 -9.96 -6.35 -7.15
C ALA A 258 -10.51 -7.15 -8.34
N GLY A 259 -10.73 -6.46 -9.45
CA GLY A 259 -11.16 -7.03 -10.71
C GLY A 259 -10.79 -6.12 -11.89
N PRO A 260 -11.07 -6.53 -13.13
CA PRO A 260 -10.72 -5.76 -14.32
C PRO A 260 -11.28 -4.33 -14.32
N GLY A 261 -10.43 -3.37 -14.68
CA GLY A 261 -10.76 -1.93 -14.73
C GLY A 261 -11.02 -1.31 -13.35
N LEU A 262 -10.50 -1.92 -12.27
CA LEU A 262 -10.65 -1.39 -10.92
C LEU A 262 -10.05 0.01 -10.80
N TRP A 263 -8.84 0.21 -11.32
CA TRP A 263 -8.16 1.50 -11.23
C TRP A 263 -8.95 2.58 -11.96
N GLU A 264 -9.35 2.35 -13.22
CA GLU A 264 -10.19 3.28 -14.00
C GLU A 264 -11.49 3.69 -13.27
N LYS A 265 -12.09 2.78 -12.49
CA LYS A 265 -13.31 3.07 -11.74
C LYS A 265 -13.09 3.89 -10.47
N LEU A 266 -11.88 3.88 -9.93
CA LEU A 266 -11.55 4.49 -8.63
C LEU A 266 -10.57 5.67 -8.76
N GLU A 267 -9.87 5.80 -9.89
CA GLU A 267 -8.91 6.85 -10.13
C GLU A 267 -9.54 8.24 -9.94
N GLY A 268 -8.77 9.14 -9.33
CA GLY A 268 -9.24 10.46 -8.93
C GLY A 268 -9.86 10.53 -7.52
N GLU A 269 -10.20 9.41 -6.87
CA GLU A 269 -10.65 9.45 -5.47
C GLU A 269 -9.65 8.78 -4.52
N VAL A 270 -9.06 7.65 -4.96
CA VAL A 270 -7.99 6.96 -4.23
C VAL A 270 -6.61 7.38 -4.75
N ASP A 271 -5.63 7.34 -3.86
CA ASP A 271 -4.22 7.57 -4.18
C ASP A 271 -3.52 6.28 -4.64
N GLY A 272 -4.23 5.15 -4.71
CA GLY A 272 -3.59 3.87 -4.98
C GLY A 272 -4.41 2.61 -4.71
N LEU A 273 -3.75 1.46 -4.86
CA LEU A 273 -4.31 0.12 -4.65
C LEU A 273 -3.43 -0.70 -3.70
N PHE A 274 -4.05 -1.45 -2.79
CA PHE A 274 -3.37 -2.43 -1.96
C PHE A 274 -4.06 -3.78 -2.12
N LEU A 275 -3.37 -4.77 -2.66
CA LEU A 275 -4.02 -5.95 -3.23
C LEU A 275 -3.54 -7.25 -2.57
N GLY A 276 -4.46 -8.20 -2.44
CA GLY A 276 -4.15 -9.58 -2.07
C GLY A 276 -4.06 -10.48 -3.32
N ARG A 277 -4.86 -11.55 -3.32
CA ARG A 277 -4.81 -12.64 -4.31
C ARG A 277 -4.83 -12.22 -5.77
N PHE A 278 -5.52 -11.13 -6.11
CA PHE A 278 -5.59 -10.64 -7.49
C PHE A 278 -4.22 -10.23 -8.06
N ALA A 279 -3.27 -9.85 -7.19
CA ALA A 279 -1.91 -9.45 -7.56
C ALA A 279 -0.86 -10.52 -7.23
N HIS A 280 -1.26 -11.76 -6.94
CA HIS A 280 -0.33 -12.86 -6.61
C HIS A 280 0.34 -13.48 -7.84
N GLU A 281 -0.12 -13.15 -9.04
CA GLU A 281 0.56 -13.49 -10.29
C GLU A 281 1.46 -12.32 -10.74
N PRO A 282 2.78 -12.55 -10.95
CA PRO A 282 3.74 -11.49 -11.25
C PRO A 282 3.31 -10.58 -12.42
N GLU A 283 2.90 -11.16 -13.54
CA GLU A 283 2.51 -10.44 -14.75
C GLU A 283 1.28 -9.57 -14.51
N GLN A 284 0.34 -10.05 -13.68
CA GLN A 284 -0.84 -9.29 -13.30
C GLN A 284 -0.48 -8.11 -12.40
N PHE A 285 0.43 -8.30 -11.45
CA PHE A 285 0.92 -7.21 -10.60
C PHE A 285 1.67 -6.15 -11.40
N VAL A 286 2.54 -6.54 -12.33
CA VAL A 286 3.24 -5.62 -13.24
C VAL A 286 2.25 -4.83 -14.09
N LYS A 287 1.26 -5.49 -14.69
CA LYS A 287 0.23 -4.79 -15.49
C LYS A 287 -0.50 -3.73 -14.68
N LEU A 288 -0.83 -4.02 -13.42
CA LEU A 288 -1.48 -3.06 -12.53
C LEU A 288 -0.55 -1.90 -12.17
N ILE A 289 0.74 -2.13 -11.98
CA ILE A 289 1.73 -1.05 -11.75
C ILE A 289 1.71 -0.07 -12.94
N HIS A 290 1.66 -0.58 -14.17
CA HIS A 290 1.56 0.27 -15.37
C HIS A 290 0.23 1.01 -15.47
N GLU A 291 -0.88 0.31 -15.20
CA GLU A 291 -2.22 0.89 -15.22
C GLU A 291 -2.29 2.07 -14.25
N VAL A 292 -1.82 1.90 -13.01
CA VAL A 292 -1.80 2.95 -11.99
C VAL A 292 -0.79 4.07 -12.32
N ALA A 293 0.33 3.74 -12.98
CA ALA A 293 1.28 4.73 -13.48
C ALA A 293 0.73 5.56 -14.67
N GLY A 294 -0.41 5.17 -15.25
CA GLY A 294 -0.98 5.82 -16.43
C GLY A 294 -0.19 5.54 -17.72
N LEU A 295 0.55 4.43 -17.76
CA LEU A 295 1.39 4.04 -18.88
C LEU A 295 0.75 2.87 -19.64
N SER A 296 0.70 2.96 -20.97
CA SER A 296 0.18 1.88 -21.81
C SER A 296 1.12 0.68 -21.78
N VAL A 297 0.60 -0.49 -21.37
CA VAL A 297 1.29 -1.78 -21.58
C VAL A 297 1.14 -2.14 -23.06
N ASP A 298 2.25 -2.19 -23.81
CA ASP A 298 2.19 -2.63 -25.20
C ASP A 298 1.70 -4.10 -25.26
N ARG A 299 0.66 -4.35 -26.05
CA ARG A 299 -0.02 -5.66 -26.12
C ARG A 299 0.78 -6.70 -26.92
N SER A 300 1.93 -6.31 -27.47
CA SER A 300 2.78 -7.15 -28.32
C SER A 300 3.64 -8.17 -27.55
N THR A 301 3.89 -7.98 -26.25
CA THR A 301 4.85 -8.79 -25.46
C THR A 301 4.22 -9.91 -24.61
N VAL A 302 2.90 -10.12 -24.68
CA VAL A 302 2.20 -11.19 -23.91
C VAL A 302 2.17 -12.54 -24.67
N LYS A 303 2.77 -12.61 -25.86
CA LYS A 303 2.95 -13.87 -26.59
C LYS A 303 4.43 -14.08 -26.91
N GLY A 304 5.11 -14.78 -26.02
CA GLY A 304 6.44 -15.35 -26.19
C GLY A 304 6.60 -16.52 -25.26
#